data_AF-A0A7J4G5B7-F1
#
_entry.id   AF-A0A7J4G5B7-F1
#
_cell.length_a   1.000
_cell.length_b   1.000
_cell.length_c   1.000
_cell.angle_alpha   90.00
_cell.angle_beta   90.00
_cell.angle_gamma   90.00
#
_symmetry.space_group_name_H-M   'P 1'
#
loop_
_entity.id
_entity.type
_entity.pdbx_description
1 polymer ?
#
loop_
_entity_poly.entity_id
_entity_poly.type
_entity_poly.pdbx_seq_one_letter_code
_entity_poly.pdbx_strand_id
1 'polypeptide(L)' 'NFFVSAGIYMLDPKCIDFMPQDEFYDMPTLFEKLIDAKERTISFPLREYWLDIGRLEEYQKANDEYHEVF' A
#
# COMPACT_ATOMS: atom_id res chain seq x y z
N ASN A 1 -0.65 -4.87 18.51
CA ASN A 1 -0.25 -4.86 17.10
C ASN A 1 -1.47 -4.68 16.21
N PHE A 2 -1.37 -3.77 15.25
CA PHE A 2 -2.31 -3.60 14.15
C PHE A 2 -1.56 -3.77 12.82
N PHE A 3 -2.26 -4.22 11.78
CA PHE A 3 -1.71 -4.24 10.43
C PHE A 3 -1.96 -2.89 9.76
N VAL A 4 -1.00 -2.43 8.96
CA VAL A 4 -1.11 -1.24 8.12
C VAL A 4 -0.89 -1.62 6.67
N SER A 5 -1.39 -0.80 5.74
CA SER A 5 -1.06 -0.96 4.32
C SER A 5 0.43 -0.69 4.11
N ALA A 6 1.13 -1.61 3.45
CA ALA A 6 2.53 -1.45 3.09
C ALA A 6 2.74 -0.57 1.84
N GLY A 7 1.65 -0.08 1.22
CA GLY A 7 1.74 0.68 -0.04
C GLY A 7 2.08 -0.17 -1.27
N ILE A 8 2.04 -1.50 -1.15
CA ILE A 8 2.33 -2.46 -2.23
C ILE A 8 1.03 -3.18 -2.58
N TYR A 9 0.63 -3.11 -3.85
CA TYR A 9 -0.64 -3.63 -4.32
C TYR A 9 -0.47 -4.46 -5.59
N MET A 10 -1.28 -5.51 -5.70
CA MET A 10 -1.44 -6.30 -6.92
C MET A 10 -2.92 -6.25 -7.30
N LEU A 11 -3.21 -5.70 -8.48
CA LEU A 11 -4.58 -5.42 -8.94
C LEU A 11 -4.84 -6.13 -10.27
N ASP A 12 -6.05 -6.65 -10.44
CA ASP A 12 -6.57 -6.98 -11.77
C ASP A 12 -6.83 -5.68 -12.53
N PRO A 13 -6.49 -5.56 -13.83
CA PRO A 13 -6.77 -4.37 -14.62
C PRO A 13 -8.23 -3.89 -14.54
N LYS A 14 -9.20 -4.79 -14.35
CA LYS A 14 -10.62 -4.46 -14.17
C LYS A 14 -10.91 -3.60 -12.93
N CYS A 15 -10.02 -3.57 -11.95
CA CYS A 15 -10.16 -2.69 -10.79
C CYS A 15 -10.17 -1.20 -11.19
N ILE A 16 -9.58 -0.85 -12.34
CA ILE A 16 -9.57 0.51 -12.87
C ILE A 16 -10.99 0.98 -13.21
N ASP A 17 -11.90 0.07 -13.59
CA ASP A 17 -13.28 0.41 -13.93
C ASP A 17 -14.09 0.94 -12.72
N PHE A 18 -13.58 0.76 -11.49
CA PHE A 18 -14.18 1.28 -10.25
C PHE A 18 -13.71 2.71 -9.90
N MET A 19 -12.71 3.24 -10.62
CA MET A 19 -12.14 4.55 -10.37
C MET A 19 -12.93 5.63 -11.12
N PRO A 20 -13.23 6.78 -10.47
CA PRO A 20 -13.85 7.91 -11.14
C PRO A 20 -12.88 8.55 -12.14
N GLN A 21 -13.42 9.19 -13.18
CA GLN A 21 -12.63 9.95 -14.14
C GLN A 21 -12.36 11.36 -13.61
N ASP A 22 -11.14 11.84 -13.82
CA ASP A 22 -10.70 13.22 -13.52
C ASP A 22 -10.93 13.69 -12.07
N GLU A 23 -10.91 12.76 -11.11
CA GLU A 23 -11.07 13.04 -9.69
C GLU A 23 -9.93 12.42 -8.88
N PHE A 24 -9.59 13.06 -7.76
CA PHE A 24 -8.66 12.46 -6.80
C PHE A 24 -9.26 11.15 -6.29
N TYR A 25 -8.46 10.09 -6.32
CA TYR A 25 -8.86 8.78 -5.87
C TYR A 25 -7.66 8.04 -5.30
N ASP A 26 -7.82 7.42 -4.13
CA ASP A 26 -6.74 6.75 -3.42
C ASP A 26 -6.99 5.25 -3.24
N MET A 27 -5.94 4.55 -2.79
CA MET A 27 -5.95 3.10 -2.64
C MET A 27 -6.91 2.62 -1.55
N PRO A 28 -7.00 3.23 -0.35
CA PRO A 28 -8.03 2.87 0.63
C PRO A 28 -9.45 2.95 0.04
N THR A 29 -9.79 4.05 -0.64
CA THR A 29 -11.12 4.23 -1.23
C THR A 29 -11.40 3.21 -2.33
N LEU A 30 -10.39 2.85 -3.15
CA LEU A 30 -10.53 1.75 -4.11
C LEU A 30 -10.89 0.43 -3.44
N PHE A 31 -10.16 0.05 -2.38
CA PHE A 31 -10.41 -1.21 -1.68
C PHE A 31 -11.76 -1.22 -0.96
N GLU A 32 -12.18 -0.10 -0.38
CA GLU A 32 -13.53 0.05 0.19
C GLU A 32 -14.61 -0.22 -0.87
N LYS A 33 -14.51 0.41 -2.06
CA LYS A 33 -15.46 0.15 -3.16
C LYS A 33 -15.44 -1.31 -3.64
N LEU A 34 -14.27 -1.93 -3.76
CA LEU A 34 -14.16 -3.32 -4.18
C LEU A 34 -14.80 -4.27 -3.14
N ILE A 35 -14.62 -4.01 -1.84
CA ILE A 35 -15.26 -4.76 -0.76
C ILE A 35 -16.78 -4.60 -0.82
N ASP A 36 -17.27 -3.37 -0.99
CA ASP A 36 -18.70 -3.08 -1.10
C ASP A 36 -19.34 -3.76 -2.32
N ALA A 37 -18.61 -3.80 -3.45
CA ALA A 37 -18.99 -4.53 -4.65
C ALA A 37 -18.88 -6.06 -4.51
N LYS A 38 -18.39 -6.56 -3.36
CA LYS A 38 -18.13 -7.98 -3.07
C LYS A 38 -17.11 -8.61 -4.02
N GLU A 39 -16.20 -7.80 -4.54
CA GLU A 39 -15.05 -8.28 -5.28
C GLU A 39 -14.05 -8.97 -4.34
N ARG A 40 -13.28 -9.90 -4.90
CA ARG A 40 -12.29 -10.65 -4.10
C ARG A 40 -11.12 -9.73 -3.73
N THR A 41 -11.06 -9.35 -2.45
CA THR A 41 -9.95 -8.58 -1.87
C THR A 41 -9.25 -9.41 -0.79
N ILE A 42 -7.91 -9.41 -0.82
CA ILE A 42 -7.08 -10.19 0.12
C ILE A 42 -5.89 -9.32 0.55
N SER A 43 -5.52 -9.39 1.82
CA SER A 43 -4.26 -8.86 2.34
C SER A 43 -3.24 -9.97 2.57
N PHE A 44 -1.97 -9.65 2.41
CA PHE A 44 -0.86 -10.55 2.71
C PHE A 44 0.03 -9.92 3.80
N PRO A 45 0.33 -10.64 4.90
CA PRO A 45 1.12 -10.07 5.98
C PRO A 45 2.61 -10.04 5.60
N LEU A 46 3.13 -8.82 5.39
CA LEU A 46 4.57 -8.59 5.22
C LEU A 46 5.27 -8.73 6.58
N ARG A 47 6.34 -9.53 6.64
CA ARG A 47 7.14 -9.76 7.87
C ARG A 47 8.58 -9.29 7.71
N GLU A 48 8.97 -9.03 6.48
CA GLU A 48 10.27 -8.56 6.06
C GLU A 48 10.47 -7.09 6.42
N TYR A 49 11.72 -6.63 6.33
CA TYR A 49 12.06 -5.23 6.52
C TYR A 49 11.27 -4.34 5.55
N TRP A 50 10.59 -3.34 6.11
CA TRP A 50 9.81 -2.36 5.36
C TRP A 50 9.88 -1.02 6.09
N LEU A 51 10.06 0.05 5.33
CA LEU A 51 10.17 1.41 5.84
C LEU A 51 9.46 2.37 4.87
N ASP A 52 8.56 3.19 5.42
CA ASP A 52 7.92 4.29 4.68
C ASP A 52 8.79 5.54 4.76
N ILE A 53 9.31 6.00 3.62
CA ILE A 53 10.21 7.16 3.54
C ILE A 53 9.40 8.39 3.13
N GLY A 54 8.77 9.01 4.13
CA GLY A 54 7.96 10.22 3.94
C GLY A 54 8.62 11.53 4.34
N ARG A 55 9.64 11.51 5.22
CA ARG A 55 10.38 12.70 5.68
C ARG A 55 11.88 12.41 5.74
N LEU A 56 12.65 13.45 6.07
CA LEU A 56 14.11 13.41 6.06
C LEU A 56 14.67 12.42 7.10
N GLU A 57 14.01 12.28 8.25
CA GLU A 57 14.42 11.38 9.33
C GLU A 57 14.29 9.91 8.90
N GLU A 58 13.20 9.55 8.24
CA GLU A 58 12.98 8.20 7.69
C GLU A 58 13.97 7.90 6.56
N TYR A 59 14.33 8.91 5.75
CA TYR A 59 15.39 8.77 4.75
C TYR A 59 16.76 8.50 5.39
N GLN A 60 17.13 9.23 6.43
CA GLN A 60 18.39 9.00 7.15
C GLN A 60 18.41 7.60 7.76
N LYS A 61 17.34 7.21 8.43
CA LYS A 61 17.15 5.86 8.96
C LYS A 61 17.33 4.78 7.90
N ALA A 62 16.75 4.96 6.72
CA ALA A 62 16.90 4.00 5.61
C ALA A 62 18.36 3.80 5.20
N ASN A 63 19.18 4.85 5.21
CA ASN A 63 20.60 4.77 4.86
C ASN A 63 21.42 4.09 5.96
N ASP A 64 21.14 4.41 7.22
CA ASP A 64 21.86 3.85 8.36
C ASP A 64 21.59 2.34 8.49
N GLU A 65 20.33 1.92 8.31
CA GLU A 65 19.91 0.51 8.43
C GLU A 65 20.26 -0.33 7.19
N TYR A 66 20.58 0.29 6.04
CA TYR A 66 20.77 -0.44 4.77
C TYR A 66 21.82 -1.54 4.87
N HIS A 67 23.01 -1.21 5.38
CA HIS A 67 24.13 -2.16 5.51
C HIS A 67 23.95 -3.20 6.61
N GLU A 68 23.01 -2.99 7.53
CA GLU A 68 22.67 -3.97 8.56
C GLU A 68 21.66 -4.99 8.05
N VAL A 69 20.79 -4.58 7.11
CA VAL A 69 19.72 -5.39 6.55
C VAL A 69 20.14 -6.12 5.27
N PHE A 70 21.06 -5.55 4.47
CA PHE A 70 21.48 -6.04 3.14
C PHE A 70 23.01 -6.08 2.98
#